data_AF-A0A343THH6-F1
#
_entry.id   AF-A0A343THH6-F1
#
_cell.length_a   1.000
_cell.length_b   1.000
_cell.length_c   1.000
_cell.angle_alpha   90.00
_cell.angle_beta   90.00
_cell.angle_gamma   90.00
#
_symmetry.space_group_name_H-M   'P 1'
#
loop_
_entity.id
_entity.type
_entity.pdbx_description
1 polymer ?
#
loop_
_entity_poly.entity_id
_entity_poly.type
_entity_poly.pdbx_seq_one_letter_code
_entity_poly.pdbx_strand_id
1 'polypeptide(L)'
;MVESFNPQFEYDGLPVACAAATSIVLGAVAILIVGRPAWILPIGFFAGVVAAMVGEFSGVPANNGLLGVVISLFPIYGYAVIYRLSVTPAAGGDAAFFSVVFAVLDIVVYGPLMLLAAYLGGIIADSVRRRMAAPIGY
;
A
#
# COMPACT_ATOMS: atom_id res chain seq x y z
N MET A 1 9.25 9.75 37.72
CA MET A 1 8.69 8.53 37.11
C MET A 1 9.44 8.32 35.82
N VAL A 2 10.16 7.21 35.68
CA VAL A 2 10.87 6.89 34.45
C VAL A 2 9.83 6.31 33.50
N GLU A 3 9.49 7.06 32.47
CA GLU A 3 8.63 6.58 31.39
C GLU A 3 9.38 5.43 30.71
N SER A 4 8.82 4.21 30.79
CA SER A 4 9.45 3.08 30.13
C SER A 4 9.39 3.33 28.63
N PHE A 5 10.55 3.47 28.01
CA PHE A 5 10.66 3.50 26.56
C PHE A 5 10.14 2.14 26.05
N ASN A 6 8.87 2.11 25.65
CA ASN A 6 8.22 0.95 25.08
C ASN A 6 8.20 1.17 23.56
N PRO A 7 9.19 0.66 22.80
CA PRO A 7 9.31 0.88 21.37
C PRO A 7 8.30 0.02 20.59
N GLN A 8 7.04 0.00 21.02
CA GLN A 8 6.00 -0.70 20.30
C GLN A 8 5.66 0.08 19.03
N PHE A 9 5.61 -0.65 17.92
CA PHE A 9 5.16 -0.10 16.65
C PHE A 9 3.67 0.21 16.77
N GLU A 10 3.35 1.49 16.92
CA GLU A 10 1.98 1.95 17.12
C GLU A 10 1.22 1.99 15.79
N TYR A 11 0.01 1.42 15.79
CA TYR A 11 -0.88 1.38 14.63
C TYR A 11 -2.35 1.23 15.04
N ASP A 12 -3.24 1.70 14.17
CA ASP A 12 -4.69 1.61 14.32
C ASP A 12 -5.29 0.64 13.30
N GLY A 13 -6.11 -0.31 13.76
CA GLY A 13 -6.65 -1.38 12.90
C GLY A 13 -7.53 -0.88 11.76
N LEU A 14 -8.41 0.10 12.01
CA LEU A 14 -9.36 0.59 11.01
C LEU A 14 -8.65 1.35 9.86
N PRO A 15 -7.78 2.35 10.12
CA PRO A 15 -6.98 2.99 9.08
C PRO A 15 -6.14 2.01 8.25
N VAL A 16 -5.52 1.01 8.91
CA VAL A 16 -4.77 -0.06 8.24
C VAL A 16 -5.67 -0.85 7.29
N ALA A 17 -6.85 -1.27 7.75
CA ALA A 17 -7.80 -2.04 6.95
C ALA A 17 -8.30 -1.22 5.74
N CYS A 18 -8.59 0.07 5.93
CA CYS A 18 -8.99 0.96 4.83
C CYS A 18 -7.86 1.14 3.81
N ALA A 19 -6.62 1.37 4.24
CA ALA A 19 -5.47 1.49 3.37
C ALA A 19 -5.20 0.19 2.59
N ALA A 20 -5.34 -0.97 3.24
CA ALA A 20 -5.26 -2.26 2.58
C ALA A 20 -6.36 -2.42 1.52
N ALA A 21 -7.63 -2.15 1.88
CA ALA A 21 -8.76 -2.25 0.96
C ALA A 21 -8.59 -1.33 -0.26
N THR A 22 -8.16 -0.08 -0.05
CA THR A 22 -7.84 0.87 -1.12
C THR A 22 -6.75 0.33 -2.05
N SER A 23 -5.65 -0.18 -1.48
CA SER A 23 -4.54 -0.74 -2.26
C SER A 23 -4.98 -1.94 -3.10
N ILE A 24 -5.80 -2.83 -2.51
CA ILE A 24 -6.32 -4.03 -3.17
C ILE A 24 -7.23 -3.64 -4.34
N VAL A 25 -8.22 -2.78 -4.11
CA VAL A 25 -9.21 -2.40 -5.13
C VAL A 25 -8.54 -1.64 -6.27
N LEU A 26 -7.74 -0.62 -5.95
CA LEU A 26 -7.04 0.15 -6.98
C LEU A 26 -5.99 -0.70 -7.70
N GLY A 27 -5.31 -1.60 -6.99
CA GLY A 27 -4.35 -2.54 -7.57
C GLY A 27 -5.00 -3.48 -8.56
N ALA A 28 -6.17 -4.04 -8.22
CA ALA A 28 -6.94 -4.87 -9.15
C ALA A 28 -7.32 -4.10 -10.42
N VAL A 29 -7.80 -2.86 -10.29
CA VAL A 29 -8.14 -2.01 -11.43
C VAL A 29 -6.91 -1.71 -12.29
N ALA A 30 -5.81 -1.26 -11.67
CA ALA A 30 -4.60 -0.89 -12.39
C ALA A 30 -3.96 -2.08 -13.14
N ILE A 31 -3.91 -3.24 -12.49
CA ILE A 31 -3.24 -4.43 -13.03
C ILE A 31 -4.14 -5.17 -14.02
N LEU A 32 -5.37 -5.50 -13.62
CA LEU A 32 -6.23 -6.41 -14.38
C LEU A 32 -7.09 -5.70 -15.43
N ILE A 33 -7.47 -4.44 -15.19
CA ILE A 33 -8.33 -3.69 -16.12
C ILE A 33 -7.50 -2.78 -17.02
N VAL A 34 -6.62 -1.97 -16.43
CA VAL A 34 -5.82 -0.98 -17.17
C VAL A 34 -4.55 -1.62 -17.76
N GLY A 35 -4.08 -2.74 -17.23
CA GLY A 35 -2.88 -3.43 -17.70
C GLY A 35 -1.58 -2.66 -17.41
N ARG A 36 -1.56 -1.88 -16.33
CA ARG A 36 -0.44 -1.02 -15.93
C ARG A 36 0.07 -1.39 -14.53
N PRO A 37 0.88 -2.46 -14.39
CA PRO A 37 1.35 -2.92 -13.09
C PRO A 37 2.20 -1.89 -12.33
N ALA A 38 2.92 -1.00 -13.01
CA ALA A 38 3.71 0.05 -12.38
C ALA A 38 2.87 1.10 -11.60
N TRP A 39 1.55 1.16 -11.83
CA TRP A 39 0.66 2.09 -11.13
C TRP A 39 0.42 1.72 -9.66
N ILE A 40 0.91 0.57 -9.20
CA ILE A 40 0.90 0.23 -7.76
C ILE A 40 1.66 1.24 -6.89
N LEU A 41 2.64 1.96 -7.45
CA LEU A 41 3.39 2.99 -6.72
C LEU A 41 2.52 4.18 -6.29
N PRO A 42 1.84 4.91 -7.21
CA PRO A 42 0.92 5.97 -6.81
C PRO A 42 -0.26 5.43 -5.98
N ILE A 43 -0.68 4.18 -6.18
CA ILE A 43 -1.70 3.55 -5.33
C ILE A 43 -1.24 3.44 -3.88
N GLY A 44 0.01 3.03 -3.64
CA GLY A 44 0.59 3.01 -2.29
C GLY A 44 0.50 4.39 -1.63
N PHE A 45 0.85 5.45 -2.36
CA PHE A 45 0.69 6.83 -1.88
C PHE A 45 -0.74 7.13 -1.45
N PHE A 46 -1.73 6.84 -2.30
CA PHE A 46 -3.13 7.07 -1.97
C PHE A 46 -3.63 6.23 -0.80
N ALA A 47 -3.14 5.00 -0.64
CA ALA A 47 -3.45 4.19 0.54
C ALA A 47 -2.97 4.86 1.83
N GLY A 48 -1.77 5.46 1.81
CA GLY A 48 -1.27 6.31 2.90
C GLY A 48 -2.15 7.53 3.17
N VAL A 49 -2.60 8.22 2.12
CA VAL A 49 -3.53 9.35 2.25
C VAL A 49 -4.84 8.90 2.91
N VAL A 50 -5.41 7.77 2.49
CA VAL A 50 -6.63 7.21 3.08
C VAL A 50 -6.42 6.86 4.54
N ALA A 51 -5.30 6.23 4.90
CA ALA A 51 -4.97 5.95 6.30
C ALA A 51 -4.97 7.23 7.15
N ALA A 52 -4.40 8.31 6.64
CA ALA A 52 -4.37 9.60 7.32
C ALA A 52 -5.75 10.26 7.45
N MET A 53 -6.63 10.09 6.47
CA MET A 53 -7.97 10.68 6.51
C MET A 53 -8.93 9.91 7.42
N VAL A 54 -8.77 8.59 7.53
CA VAL A 54 -9.59 7.72 8.40
C VAL A 54 -9.08 7.72 9.84
N GLY A 55 -7.77 7.87 10.05
CA GLY A 55 -7.17 7.88 11.38
C GLY A 55 -7.43 9.16 12.17
N GLU A 56 -7.27 9.09 13.49
CA GLU A 56 -7.40 10.24 14.38
C GLU A 56 -6.24 11.25 14.20
N PHE A 57 -6.37 12.46 14.76
CA PHE A 57 -5.32 13.50 14.70
C PHE A 57 -4.07 13.17 15.53
N SER A 58 -4.25 12.40 16.60
CA SER A 58 -3.19 11.90 17.48
C SER A 58 -2.58 10.58 17.01
N GLY A 59 -3.16 9.94 15.98
CA GLY A 59 -2.72 8.63 15.50
C GLY A 59 -1.40 8.67 14.72
N VAL A 60 -0.95 7.49 14.27
CA VAL A 60 0.29 7.31 13.49
C VAL A 60 -0.02 6.95 12.03
N PRO A 61 -0.49 7.92 11.22
CA PRO A 61 -1.07 7.64 9.90
C PRO A 61 -0.06 7.07 8.90
N ALA A 62 1.22 7.40 9.04
CA ALA A 62 2.28 6.88 8.19
C ALA A 62 2.51 5.37 8.40
N ASN A 63 2.48 4.91 9.65
CA ASN A 63 2.58 3.49 10.01
C ASN A 63 1.36 2.71 9.52
N ASN A 64 0.17 3.31 9.68
CA ASN A 64 -1.09 2.71 9.24
C ASN A 64 -1.12 2.50 7.72
N GLY A 65 -0.69 3.50 6.95
CA GLY A 65 -0.55 3.39 5.50
C GLY A 65 0.45 2.32 5.07
N LEU A 66 1.61 2.28 5.73
CA LEU A 66 2.65 1.28 5.47
C LEU A 66 2.12 -0.15 5.73
N LEU A 67 1.54 -0.41 6.90
CA LEU A 67 0.97 -1.72 7.23
C LEU A 67 -0.18 -2.12 6.30
N GLY A 68 -1.04 -1.16 5.93
CA GLY A 68 -2.10 -1.41 4.96
C GLY A 68 -1.55 -1.91 3.63
N VAL A 69 -0.45 -1.29 3.15
CA VAL A 69 0.24 -1.77 1.95
C VAL A 69 0.87 -3.13 2.15
N VAL A 70 1.56 -3.40 3.28
CA VAL A 70 2.14 -4.73 3.57
C VAL A 70 1.09 -5.82 3.42
N ILE A 71 -0.08 -5.64 4.01
CA ILE A 71 -1.19 -6.59 3.93
C ILE A 71 -1.67 -6.75 2.48
N SER A 72 -1.76 -5.65 1.73
CA SER A 72 -2.21 -5.66 0.34
C SER A 72 -1.22 -6.31 -0.65
N LEU A 73 0.06 -6.47 -0.30
CA LEU A 73 1.05 -7.04 -1.22
C LEU A 73 0.69 -8.48 -1.63
N PHE A 74 0.08 -9.26 -0.73
CA PHE A 74 -0.33 -10.63 -1.02
C PHE A 74 -1.38 -10.73 -2.14
N PRO A 75 -2.54 -10.04 -2.07
CA PRO A 75 -3.49 -10.02 -3.19
C PRO A 75 -2.94 -9.33 -4.44
N ILE A 76 -2.15 -8.25 -4.31
CA ILE A 76 -1.52 -7.57 -5.45
C ILE A 76 -0.57 -8.51 -6.22
N TYR A 77 0.18 -9.34 -5.51
CA TYR A 77 0.99 -10.39 -6.11
C TYR A 77 0.14 -11.37 -6.92
N GLY A 78 -1.00 -11.81 -6.36
CA GLY A 78 -1.96 -12.64 -7.08
C GLY A 78 -2.44 -12.00 -8.39
N TYR A 79 -2.72 -10.69 -8.37
CA TYR A 79 -3.10 -9.95 -9.58
C TYR A 79 -1.96 -9.89 -10.60
N ALA A 80 -0.72 -9.67 -10.16
CA ALA A 80 0.44 -9.64 -11.04
C ALA A 80 0.65 -11.00 -11.73
N VAL A 81 0.49 -12.12 -11.00
CA VAL A 81 0.56 -13.46 -11.59
C VAL A 81 -0.54 -13.66 -12.64
N ILE A 82 -1.79 -13.32 -12.33
CA ILE A 82 -2.92 -13.45 -13.27
C ILE A 82 -2.69 -12.60 -14.52
N TYR A 83 -2.26 -11.34 -14.35
CA TYR A 83 -1.93 -10.45 -15.46
C TYR A 83 -0.81 -11.03 -16.33
N ARG A 84 0.26 -11.55 -15.74
CA ARG A 84 1.37 -12.12 -16.50
C ARG A 84 0.96 -13.39 -17.25
N LEU A 85 0.13 -14.24 -16.65
CA LEU A 85 -0.44 -15.39 -17.34
C LEU A 85 -1.31 -14.98 -18.55
N SER A 86 -2.00 -13.85 -18.48
CA SER A 86 -2.85 -13.40 -19.58
C SER A 86 -2.10 -12.69 -20.71
N VAL A 87 -0.94 -12.07 -20.43
CA VAL A 87 -0.14 -11.35 -21.43
C VAL A 87 1.10 -12.10 -21.93
N THR A 88 1.57 -13.12 -21.21
CA THR A 88 2.71 -13.93 -21.67
C THR A 88 2.23 -14.80 -22.83
N PRO A 89 2.78 -14.65 -24.05
CA PRO A 89 2.44 -15.54 -25.14
C PRO A 89 2.70 -16.97 -24.69
N ALA A 90 1.82 -17.91 -25.07
CA ALA A 90 1.93 -19.34 -24.78
C ALA A 90 3.20 -19.94 -25.44
N ALA A 91 4.37 -19.55 -24.95
CA ALA A 91 5.67 -19.99 -25.40
C ALA A 91 6.08 -21.16 -24.49
N GLY A 92 5.45 -22.31 -24.73
CA GLY A 92 5.81 -23.58 -24.10
C GLY A 92 5.21 -23.84 -22.72
N GLY A 93 5.45 -25.06 -22.22
CA GLY A 93 4.90 -25.58 -20.95
C GLY A 93 5.28 -24.79 -19.69
N ASP A 94 6.21 -23.84 -19.81
CA ASP A 94 6.80 -23.11 -18.68
C ASP A 94 6.23 -21.69 -18.48
N ALA A 95 5.18 -21.29 -19.21
CA ALA A 95 4.58 -19.97 -19.09
C ALA A 95 4.13 -19.63 -17.65
N ALA A 96 3.66 -20.63 -16.90
CA ALA A 96 3.28 -20.46 -15.50
C ALA A 96 4.50 -20.17 -14.61
N PHE A 97 5.61 -20.87 -14.85
CA PHE A 97 6.86 -20.65 -14.12
C PHE A 97 7.37 -19.23 -14.31
N PHE A 98 7.50 -18.77 -15.57
CA PHE A 98 7.95 -17.41 -15.86
C PHE A 98 7.00 -16.33 -15.34
N SER A 99 5.68 -16.55 -15.42
CA SER A 99 4.70 -15.60 -14.88
C SER A 99 4.86 -15.41 -13.37
N VAL A 100 5.06 -16.50 -12.64
CA VAL A 100 5.33 -16.48 -11.20
C VAL A 100 6.64 -15.77 -10.90
N VAL A 101 7.73 -16.15 -11.58
CA VAL A 101 9.06 -15.55 -11.36
C VAL A 101 9.04 -14.04 -11.61
N PHE A 102 8.44 -13.60 -12.72
CA PHE A 102 8.36 -12.17 -13.03
C PHE A 102 7.41 -11.42 -12.08
N ALA A 103 6.32 -12.04 -11.62
CA ALA A 103 5.47 -11.43 -10.59
C ALA A 103 6.21 -11.27 -9.25
N VAL A 104 7.07 -12.24 -8.88
CA VAL A 104 7.92 -12.11 -7.69
C VAL A 104 8.90 -10.95 -7.85
N LEU A 105 9.54 -10.83 -9.03
CA LEU A 105 10.43 -9.71 -9.32
C LEU A 105 9.72 -8.36 -9.22
N ASP A 106 8.47 -8.26 -9.70
CA ASP A 106 7.68 -7.04 -9.54
C ASP A 106 7.48 -6.69 -8.07
N ILE A 107 7.15 -7.66 -7.21
CA ILE A 107 6.96 -7.41 -5.78
C ILE A 107 8.27 -7.04 -5.09
N VAL A 108 9.39 -7.68 -5.45
CA VAL A 108 10.71 -7.36 -4.88
C VAL A 108 11.14 -5.94 -5.24
N VAL A 109 10.86 -5.49 -6.47
CA VAL A 109 11.22 -4.14 -6.92
C VAL A 109 10.24 -3.09 -6.44
N TYR A 110 8.94 -3.29 -6.69
CA TYR A 110 7.91 -2.28 -6.44
C TYR A 110 7.33 -2.34 -5.04
N GLY A 111 7.36 -3.48 -4.36
CA GLY A 111 6.83 -3.63 -3.00
C GLY A 111 7.47 -2.65 -2.01
N PRO A 112 8.81 -2.62 -1.88
CA PRO A 112 9.49 -1.64 -1.03
C PRO A 112 9.19 -0.18 -1.39
N LEU A 113 9.12 0.12 -2.69
CA LEU A 113 8.80 1.47 -3.17
C LEU A 113 7.35 1.86 -2.86
N MET A 114 6.41 0.92 -2.95
CA MET A 114 5.00 1.11 -2.59
C MET A 114 4.84 1.36 -1.10
N LEU A 115 5.61 0.67 -0.25
CA LEU A 115 5.65 0.91 1.20
C LEU A 115 6.14 2.32 1.51
N LEU A 116 7.23 2.75 0.88
CA LEU A 116 7.76 4.11 1.01
C LEU A 116 6.73 5.16 0.54
N ALA A 117 6.07 4.91 -0.60
CA ALA A 117 5.04 5.79 -1.12
C ALA A 117 3.87 5.92 -0.14
N ALA A 118 3.40 4.82 0.46
CA ALA A 118 2.34 4.84 1.45
C ALA A 118 2.73 5.58 2.72
N TYR A 119 3.94 5.35 3.21
CA TYR A 119 4.46 6.08 4.36
C TYR A 119 4.49 7.61 4.08
N LEU A 120 5.02 8.01 2.92
CA LEU A 120 5.05 9.41 2.50
C LEU A 120 3.65 10.00 2.30
N GLY A 121 2.72 9.23 1.71
CA GLY A 121 1.33 9.63 1.54
C GLY A 121 0.64 9.92 2.86
N GLY A 122 0.88 9.08 3.87
CA GLY A 122 0.37 9.31 5.23
C GLY A 122 0.94 10.58 5.87
N ILE A 123 2.26 10.81 5.77
CA ILE A 123 2.92 12.02 6.30
C ILE A 123 2.39 13.28 5.64
N ILE A 124 2.32 13.30 4.31
CA ILE A 124 1.91 14.49 3.56
C ILE A 124 0.44 14.78 3.82
N ALA A 125 -0.42 13.76 3.79
CA ALA A 125 -1.84 13.93 4.07
C ALA A 125 -2.08 14.45 5.49
N ASP A 126 -1.40 13.92 6.49
CA ASP A 126 -1.53 14.41 7.87
C ASP A 126 -1.00 15.84 8.02
N SER A 127 0.13 16.15 7.39
CA SER A 127 0.68 17.52 7.37
C SER A 127 -0.28 18.52 6.73
N VAL A 128 -0.90 18.15 5.62
CA VAL A 128 -1.91 18.97 4.93
C VAL A 128 -3.17 19.10 5.80
N ARG A 129 -3.64 18.00 6.38
CA ARG A 129 -4.81 17.97 7.26
C ARG A 129 -4.63 18.91 8.46
N ARG A 130 -3.50 18.85 9.15
CA ARG A 130 -3.16 19.74 10.28
C ARG A 130 -3.05 21.21 9.90
N ARG A 131 -2.65 21.52 8.65
CA ARG A 131 -2.61 22.90 8.14
C ARG A 131 -4.01 23.43 7.80
N MET A 132 -4.91 22.58 7.31
CA MET A 132 -6.27 22.96 6.91
C MET A 132 -7.23 22.99 8.11
N ALA A 133 -7.06 22.08 9.06
CA ALA A 133 -7.80 22.02 10.30
C ALA A 133 -6.84 22.40 11.44
N ALA A 134 -6.68 23.69 11.69
CA ALA A 134 -5.99 24.17 12.88
C ALA A 134 -6.64 23.49 14.11
N PRO A 135 -5.84 22.96 15.06
CA PRO A 135 -6.39 22.27 16.21
C PRO A 135 -7.25 23.26 16.99
N ILE A 136 -8.56 23.00 17.03
CA ILE A 136 -9.44 23.66 17.99
C ILE A 136 -9.00 23.09 19.34
N GLY A 137 -8.25 23.89 20.09
CA GLY A 137 -7.65 23.45 21.34
C GLY A 137 -8.68 22.87 22.30
N TYR A 138 -8.28 21.82 22.99
CA TYR A 138 -8.76 21.48 24.32
C TYR A 138 -7.54 21.16 25.19
#